data_AF-A0A139IBK9-F1
#
_entry.id   AF-A0A139IBK9-F1
#
_cell.length_a   1.000
_cell.length_b   1.000
_cell.length_c   1.000
_cell.angle_alpha   90.00
_cell.angle_beta   90.00
_cell.angle_gamma   90.00
#
_symmetry.space_group_name_H-M   'P 1'
#
loop_
_entity.id
_entity.type
_entity.pdbx_description
1 polymer ?
#
loop_
_entity_poly.entity_id
_entity_poly.type
_entity_poly.pdbx_seq_one_letter_code
_entity_poly.pdbx_strand_id
1 'polypeptide(L)'
;MSEPSATPDSPVASTYRTDRLSALPAELLHHIVAYLWPTHFAEKAFHETRQSCPCSHCVPPTQGNNHALDYLSATCKTLRSEVNDWARSWLVQHSDITKFNEGRIWPKATTKRNGVVQMRKNFSTNFLRGRNGALLNWAHTNCIFCGKKSRRAAIMMNGFRCCAHCDKKQWPEKVTMSQAVDDYGLSKKQLLPDREASHTEVASMREEFPGFERIWYGTYISSNVQTTMFMKDDLRRLAATIFGDVDAHLAKREEHKKLLKQRKEERKKEKAEKAAAAREAHIKALASAITQKQISMPPRAHGDTATEAIEISDEATAGADEPIVID
;
A
#
# COMPACT_ATOMS: atom_id res chain seq x y z
N MET A 1 17.57 -75.77 -30.22
CA MET A 1 16.53 -75.49 -29.20
C MET A 1 16.66 -74.02 -28.88
N SER A 2 15.86 -73.21 -29.55
CA SER A 2 15.93 -71.76 -29.49
C SER A 2 14.66 -71.29 -28.77
N GLU A 3 14.82 -70.70 -27.59
CA GLU A 3 13.72 -70.10 -26.84
C GLU A 3 13.25 -68.82 -27.57
N PRO A 4 11.92 -68.63 -27.77
CA PRO A 4 11.40 -67.35 -28.20
C PRO A 4 11.28 -66.43 -26.99
N SER A 5 12.09 -65.36 -26.99
CA SER A 5 11.97 -64.22 -26.08
C SER A 5 10.62 -63.53 -26.30
N ALA A 6 9.78 -63.55 -25.26
CA ALA A 6 8.57 -62.77 -25.17
C ALA A 6 8.93 -61.32 -24.79
N THR A 7 8.73 -60.38 -25.70
CA THR A 7 8.54 -58.96 -25.35
C THR A 7 7.04 -58.69 -25.30
N PRO A 8 6.44 -58.42 -24.14
CA PRO A 8 5.09 -57.90 -24.10
C PRO A 8 5.14 -56.43 -24.54
N ASP A 9 4.38 -56.12 -25.58
CA ASP A 9 4.02 -54.76 -25.96
C ASP A 9 3.48 -54.05 -24.72
N SER A 10 4.31 -53.16 -24.19
CA SER A 10 3.93 -52.25 -23.12
C SER A 10 2.81 -51.37 -23.66
N PRO A 11 1.58 -51.43 -23.11
CA PRO A 11 0.55 -50.49 -23.54
C PRO A 11 1.05 -49.12 -23.09
N VAL A 12 1.38 -48.28 -24.06
CA VAL A 12 1.60 -46.86 -23.86
C VAL A 12 0.40 -46.37 -23.07
N ALA A 13 0.61 -46.18 -21.76
CA ALA A 13 -0.39 -45.67 -20.86
C ALA A 13 -0.75 -44.29 -21.39
N SER A 14 -1.86 -44.21 -22.10
CA SER A 14 -2.53 -42.96 -22.43
C SER A 14 -2.81 -42.29 -21.10
N THR A 15 -1.92 -41.38 -20.73
CA THR A 15 -2.08 -40.48 -19.60
C THR A 15 -3.19 -39.51 -20.00
N TYR A 16 -4.44 -39.99 -19.94
CA TYR A 16 -5.56 -39.12 -19.66
C TYR A 16 -5.21 -38.43 -18.35
N ARG A 17 -4.68 -37.21 -18.49
CA ARG A 17 -4.42 -36.26 -17.41
C ARG A 17 -5.76 -36.07 -16.70
N THR A 18 -6.03 -36.90 -15.71
CA THR A 18 -7.27 -36.85 -14.95
C THR A 18 -7.27 -35.47 -14.30
N ASP A 19 -8.25 -34.63 -14.63
CA ASP A 19 -8.38 -33.30 -14.04
C ASP A 19 -8.67 -33.48 -12.54
N ARG A 20 -7.60 -33.49 -11.74
CA ARG A 20 -7.68 -33.75 -10.30
C ARG A 20 -8.36 -32.61 -9.56
N LEU A 21 -8.35 -31.39 -10.12
CA LEU A 21 -8.92 -30.21 -9.48
C LEU A 21 -10.44 -30.25 -9.60
N SER A 22 -10.99 -30.43 -10.81
CA SER A 22 -12.45 -30.47 -10.99
C SER A 22 -13.10 -31.75 -10.47
N ALA A 23 -12.32 -32.80 -10.18
CA ALA A 23 -12.77 -34.02 -9.55
C ALA A 23 -12.86 -33.95 -8.01
N LEU A 24 -12.43 -32.85 -7.39
CA LEU A 24 -12.56 -32.66 -5.95
C LEU A 24 -14.04 -32.57 -5.53
N PRO A 25 -14.39 -33.00 -4.30
CA PRO A 25 -15.69 -32.73 -3.69
C PRO A 25 -16.01 -31.22 -3.67
N ALA A 26 -17.30 -30.89 -3.79
CA ALA A 26 -17.80 -29.52 -3.84
C ALA A 26 -17.37 -28.70 -2.61
N GLU A 27 -17.29 -29.32 -1.43
CA GLU A 27 -16.85 -28.68 -0.20
C GLU A 27 -15.40 -28.17 -0.30
N LEU A 28 -14.51 -29.00 -0.86
CA LEU A 28 -13.12 -28.60 -1.08
C LEU A 28 -13.00 -27.52 -2.16
N LEU A 29 -13.80 -27.63 -3.21
CA LEU A 29 -13.86 -26.60 -4.25
C LEU A 29 -14.35 -25.27 -3.68
N HIS A 30 -15.40 -25.28 -2.87
CA HIS A 30 -15.90 -24.09 -2.17
C HIS A 30 -14.88 -23.50 -1.20
N HIS A 31 -14.06 -24.32 -0.54
CA HIS A 31 -12.93 -23.82 0.26
C HIS A 31 -11.87 -23.14 -0.59
N ILE A 32 -11.52 -23.70 -1.75
CA ILE A 32 -10.59 -23.07 -2.70
C ILE A 32 -11.17 -21.74 -3.20
N VAL A 33 -12.45 -21.72 -3.58
CA VAL A 33 -13.15 -20.52 -4.03
C VAL A 33 -13.17 -19.46 -2.92
N ALA A 34 -13.47 -19.84 -1.67
CA ALA A 34 -13.46 -18.93 -0.52
C ALA A 34 -12.05 -18.39 -0.22
N TYR A 35 -11.00 -19.17 -0.45
CA TYR A 35 -9.61 -18.70 -0.32
C TYR A 35 -9.22 -17.72 -1.44
N LEU A 36 -9.70 -17.94 -2.66
CA LEU A 36 -9.47 -17.06 -3.80
C LEU A 36 -10.38 -15.82 -3.81
N TRP A 37 -11.42 -15.80 -2.98
CA TRP A 37 -12.37 -14.70 -2.90
C TRP A 37 -11.70 -13.40 -2.41
N PRO A 38 -10.94 -13.41 -1.29
CA PRO A 38 -10.17 -12.27 -0.88
C PRO A 38 -8.96 -12.05 -1.80
N THR A 39 -9.08 -11.08 -2.70
CA THR A 39 -7.94 -10.62 -3.49
C THR A 39 -7.19 -9.52 -2.74
N HIS A 40 -5.85 -9.60 -2.75
CA HIS A 40 -5.00 -8.59 -2.14
C HIS A 40 -3.80 -8.30 -3.03
N PHE A 41 -3.73 -7.07 -3.49
CA PHE A 41 -2.65 -6.54 -4.30
C PHE A 41 -2.02 -5.40 -3.53
N ALA A 42 -1.18 -5.70 -2.53
CA ALA A 42 -0.70 -4.75 -1.53
C ALA A 42 -0.27 -3.37 -2.10
N GLU A 43 0.26 -3.35 -3.32
CA GLU A 43 0.74 -2.18 -4.06
C GLU A 43 -0.28 -1.44 -4.92
N LYS A 44 -1.56 -1.80 -4.89
CA LYS A 44 -2.60 -1.25 -5.79
C LYS A 44 -2.62 0.29 -5.81
N ALA A 45 -2.38 0.94 -4.66
CA ALA A 45 -2.34 2.40 -4.57
C ALA A 45 -1.18 3.03 -5.36
N PHE A 46 -0.10 2.29 -5.64
CA PHE A 46 1.02 2.74 -6.48
C PHE A 46 0.72 2.63 -7.98
N HIS A 47 -0.18 1.72 -8.36
CA HIS A 47 -0.46 1.39 -9.76
C HIS A 47 -1.76 2.00 -10.29
N GLU A 48 -2.60 2.58 -9.43
CA GLU A 48 -3.88 3.22 -9.82
C GLU A 48 -3.70 4.38 -10.83
N THR A 49 -2.55 5.06 -10.84
CA THR A 49 -2.24 6.12 -11.81
C THR A 49 -2.05 5.61 -13.25
N ARG A 50 -1.81 4.31 -13.48
CA ARG A 50 -1.79 3.71 -14.82
C ARG A 50 -3.17 3.26 -15.33
N GLN A 51 -4.21 3.31 -14.48
CA GLN A 51 -5.58 2.86 -14.79
C GLN A 51 -6.56 4.01 -15.10
N SER A 52 -6.06 5.16 -15.54
CA SER A 52 -6.85 6.38 -15.72
C SER A 52 -7.41 6.60 -17.12
N CYS A 53 -7.30 5.66 -18.09
CA CYS A 53 -8.21 5.74 -19.27
C CYS A 53 -9.58 5.14 -18.91
N PRO A 54 -10.67 5.91 -19.00
CA PRO A 54 -12.03 5.40 -18.84
C PRO A 54 -12.48 4.54 -20.03
N CYS A 55 -11.67 4.47 -21.08
CA CYS A 55 -11.99 3.83 -22.33
C CYS A 55 -11.68 2.33 -22.28
N SER A 56 -12.64 1.49 -22.66
CA SER A 56 -12.52 0.02 -22.73
C SER A 56 -11.44 -0.49 -23.70
N HIS A 57 -10.79 0.39 -24.46
CA HIS A 57 -9.82 0.07 -25.49
C HIS A 57 -8.35 0.33 -25.11
N CYS A 58 -8.07 1.14 -24.07
CA CYS A 58 -6.68 1.47 -23.70
C CYS A 58 -6.15 0.70 -22.49
N VAL A 59 -6.92 -0.26 -21.96
CA VAL A 59 -6.39 -1.24 -21.00
C VAL A 59 -5.91 -2.45 -21.81
N PRO A 60 -4.60 -2.76 -21.85
CA PRO A 60 -4.13 -4.00 -22.43
C PRO A 60 -4.92 -5.17 -21.80
N PRO A 61 -5.43 -6.14 -22.58
CA PRO A 61 -6.33 -7.20 -22.09
C PRO A 61 -5.72 -8.11 -21.01
N THR A 62 -4.47 -7.90 -20.63
CA THR A 62 -3.67 -8.78 -19.81
C THR A 62 -3.57 -8.37 -18.33
N GLN A 63 -4.03 -7.19 -17.89
CA GLN A 63 -3.88 -6.77 -16.47
C GLN A 63 -5.02 -5.96 -15.82
N GLY A 64 -6.21 -5.83 -16.41
CA GLY A 64 -7.30 -5.01 -15.84
C GLY A 64 -8.53 -5.79 -15.38
N ASN A 65 -8.73 -5.92 -14.07
CA ASN A 65 -10.02 -6.21 -13.39
C ASN A 65 -10.63 -7.62 -13.44
N ASN A 66 -9.89 -8.64 -13.90
CA ASN A 66 -10.34 -10.02 -13.73
C ASN A 66 -9.99 -10.51 -12.32
N HIS A 67 -11.02 -10.93 -11.59
CA HIS A 67 -10.90 -11.50 -10.26
C HIS A 67 -10.32 -12.92 -10.37
N ALA A 68 -9.64 -13.43 -9.34
CA ALA A 68 -9.11 -14.80 -9.34
C ALA A 68 -10.19 -15.85 -9.68
N LEU A 69 -11.42 -15.59 -9.22
CA LEU A 69 -12.60 -16.41 -9.52
C LEU A 69 -13.01 -16.42 -11.00
N ASP A 70 -12.73 -15.36 -11.76
CA ASP A 70 -12.98 -15.36 -13.21
C ASP A 70 -12.07 -16.35 -13.90
N TYR A 71 -10.78 -16.34 -13.55
CA TYR A 71 -9.81 -17.28 -14.10
C TYR A 71 -10.20 -18.72 -13.74
N LEU A 72 -10.57 -18.97 -12.48
CA LEU A 72 -11.04 -20.29 -12.05
C LEU A 72 -12.30 -20.72 -12.84
N SER A 73 -13.29 -19.83 -13.01
CA SER A 73 -14.51 -20.13 -13.77
C SER A 73 -14.28 -20.30 -15.29
N ALA A 74 -13.16 -19.78 -15.82
CA ALA A 74 -12.78 -19.93 -17.22
C ALA A 74 -12.16 -21.31 -17.52
N THR A 75 -11.56 -21.97 -16.52
CA THR A 75 -10.83 -23.23 -16.69
C THR A 75 -11.68 -24.37 -17.25
N CYS A 76 -12.81 -24.71 -16.62
CA CYS A 76 -13.71 -25.76 -17.08
C CYS A 76 -15.16 -25.52 -16.63
N LYS A 77 -16.10 -26.30 -17.18
CA LYS A 77 -17.54 -26.16 -16.90
C LYS A 77 -17.89 -26.49 -15.45
N THR A 78 -17.24 -27.50 -14.86
CA THR A 78 -17.46 -27.91 -13.47
C THR A 78 -17.07 -26.78 -12.52
N LEU A 79 -15.84 -26.28 -12.62
CA LEU A 79 -15.35 -25.19 -11.78
C LEU A 79 -16.16 -23.90 -11.96
N ARG A 80 -16.67 -23.65 -13.17
CA ARG A 80 -17.62 -22.56 -13.41
C ARG A 80 -18.93 -22.73 -12.61
N SER A 81 -19.49 -23.94 -12.58
CA SER A 81 -20.70 -24.22 -11.80
C SER A 81 -20.43 -24.02 -10.31
N GLU A 82 -19.35 -24.60 -9.80
CA GLU A 82 -18.97 -24.52 -8.38
C GLU A 82 -18.71 -23.08 -7.92
N VAL A 83 -18.00 -22.27 -8.72
CA VAL A 83 -17.81 -20.84 -8.43
C VAL A 83 -19.16 -20.10 -8.39
N ASN A 84 -20.08 -20.45 -9.30
CA ASN A 84 -21.38 -19.83 -9.39
C ASN A 84 -22.31 -20.22 -8.22
N ASP A 85 -22.28 -21.48 -7.83
CA ASP A 85 -23.04 -22.04 -6.71
C ASP A 85 -22.50 -21.51 -5.37
N TRP A 86 -21.18 -21.43 -5.21
CA TRP A 86 -20.56 -20.75 -4.09
C TRP A 86 -20.96 -19.28 -4.01
N ALA A 87 -20.92 -18.54 -5.12
CA ALA A 87 -21.30 -17.12 -5.14
C ALA A 87 -22.77 -16.92 -4.75
N ARG A 88 -23.67 -17.81 -5.20
CA ARG A 88 -25.07 -17.82 -4.76
C ARG A 88 -25.18 -18.07 -3.26
N SER A 89 -24.52 -19.10 -2.75
CA SER A 89 -24.52 -19.44 -1.33
C SER A 89 -24.06 -18.25 -0.47
N TRP A 90 -22.96 -17.60 -0.89
CA TRP A 90 -22.44 -16.42 -0.22
C TRP A 90 -23.45 -15.27 -0.19
N LEU A 91 -24.08 -14.97 -1.33
CA LEU A 91 -25.10 -13.90 -1.42
C LEU A 91 -26.32 -14.16 -0.54
N VAL A 92 -26.76 -15.41 -0.44
CA VAL A 92 -27.87 -15.83 0.44
C VAL A 92 -27.46 -15.68 1.91
N GLN A 93 -26.28 -16.18 2.28
CA GLN A 93 -25.75 -16.10 3.65
C GLN A 93 -25.59 -14.64 4.11
N HIS A 94 -25.25 -13.73 3.20
CA HIS A 94 -25.04 -12.31 3.46
C HIS A 94 -26.19 -11.44 2.93
N SER A 95 -27.42 -11.98 2.93
CA SER A 95 -28.60 -11.28 2.43
C SER A 95 -28.96 -10.03 3.25
N ASP A 96 -28.55 -9.98 4.52
CA ASP A 96 -28.68 -8.84 5.43
C ASP A 96 -27.97 -7.58 4.91
N ILE A 97 -26.76 -7.74 4.34
CA ILE A 97 -25.96 -6.64 3.80
C ILE A 97 -26.10 -6.49 2.28
N THR A 98 -26.28 -7.58 1.53
CA THR A 98 -26.39 -7.53 0.07
C THR A 98 -27.79 -7.14 -0.41
N LYS A 99 -28.80 -7.34 0.45
CA LYS A 99 -30.23 -7.29 0.09
C LYS A 99 -30.59 -8.27 -1.03
N PHE A 100 -29.73 -9.28 -1.25
CA PHE A 100 -29.98 -10.34 -2.19
C PHE A 100 -31.25 -11.08 -1.77
N ASN A 101 -32.19 -11.20 -2.71
CA ASN A 101 -33.40 -11.96 -2.52
C ASN A 101 -33.53 -12.91 -3.70
N GLU A 102 -33.38 -14.19 -3.40
CA GLU A 102 -33.44 -15.25 -4.39
C GLU A 102 -34.75 -15.20 -5.18
N GLY A 103 -35.89 -14.97 -4.53
CA GLY A 103 -37.21 -14.88 -5.14
C GLY A 103 -37.40 -13.71 -6.13
N ARG A 104 -36.49 -12.72 -6.17
CA ARG A 104 -36.48 -11.67 -7.21
C ARG A 104 -35.79 -12.08 -8.50
N ILE A 105 -34.88 -13.05 -8.44
CA ILE A 105 -34.02 -13.44 -9.58
C ILE A 105 -34.59 -14.68 -10.28
N TRP A 106 -35.26 -15.55 -9.53
CA TRP A 106 -36.03 -16.64 -10.12
C TRP A 106 -37.15 -16.06 -10.99
N PRO A 107 -37.35 -16.60 -12.21
CA PRO A 107 -38.44 -16.16 -13.06
C PRO A 107 -39.74 -16.45 -12.33
N LYS A 108 -40.51 -15.39 -12.05
CA LYS A 108 -41.91 -15.53 -11.69
C LYS A 108 -42.55 -16.40 -12.78
N ALA A 109 -43.28 -17.44 -12.37
CA ALA A 109 -44.03 -18.27 -13.30
C ALA A 109 -44.85 -17.36 -14.21
N THR A 110 -44.49 -17.28 -15.49
CA THR A 110 -45.26 -16.49 -16.45
C THR A 110 -46.24 -17.44 -17.11
N THR A 111 -47.52 -17.29 -16.75
CA THR A 111 -48.61 -18.02 -17.39
C THR A 111 -48.69 -17.55 -18.84
N LYS A 112 -48.41 -18.42 -19.81
CA LYS A 112 -48.71 -18.13 -21.22
C LYS A 112 -50.23 -18.17 -21.44
N ARG A 113 -50.69 -17.50 -22.50
CA ARG A 113 -52.10 -17.35 -22.93
C ARG A 113 -52.90 -18.66 -23.10
N ASN A 114 -52.27 -19.83 -22.97
CA ASN A 114 -52.86 -21.16 -23.18
C ASN A 114 -52.81 -22.06 -21.92
N GLY A 115 -52.69 -21.51 -20.70
CA GLY A 115 -52.80 -22.27 -19.45
C GLY A 115 -51.59 -23.17 -19.10
N VAL A 116 -50.62 -23.34 -19.99
CA VAL A 116 -49.38 -24.09 -19.70
C VAL A 116 -48.40 -23.16 -18.96
N VAL A 117 -48.20 -23.43 -17.66
CA VAL A 117 -47.15 -22.80 -16.86
C VAL A 117 -45.80 -23.35 -17.30
N GLN A 118 -45.09 -22.62 -18.17
CA GLN A 118 -43.67 -22.89 -18.41
C GLN A 118 -42.86 -22.13 -17.38
N MET A 119 -42.27 -22.85 -16.43
CA MET A 119 -41.13 -22.34 -15.67
C MET A 119 -40.04 -21.97 -16.69
N ARG A 120 -39.72 -20.67 -16.83
CA ARG A 120 -38.50 -20.30 -17.57
C ARG A 120 -37.34 -20.90 -16.79
N LYS A 121 -36.65 -21.85 -17.40
CA LYS A 121 -35.41 -22.40 -16.89
C LYS A 121 -34.32 -21.32 -17.00
N ASN A 122 -34.26 -20.36 -16.07
CA ASN A 122 -33.12 -19.44 -15.96
C ASN A 122 -31.90 -20.16 -15.33
N PHE A 123 -31.57 -21.36 -15.84
CA PHE A 123 -30.47 -22.21 -15.36
C PHE A 123 -29.08 -21.63 -15.66
N SER A 124 -28.98 -20.46 -16.29
CA SER A 124 -27.72 -19.79 -16.61
C SER A 124 -27.57 -18.43 -15.90
N THR A 125 -28.15 -18.28 -14.71
CA THR A 125 -27.93 -17.05 -13.94
C THR A 125 -26.50 -17.08 -13.41
N ASN A 126 -25.66 -16.16 -13.92
CA ASN A 126 -24.30 -15.97 -13.45
C ASN A 126 -24.34 -15.11 -12.18
N PHE A 127 -24.25 -15.73 -11.01
CA PHE A 127 -24.20 -15.08 -9.70
C PHE A 127 -22.85 -14.42 -9.41
N LEU A 128 -21.80 -14.72 -10.19
CA LEU A 128 -20.49 -14.08 -10.05
C LEU A 128 -20.45 -12.69 -10.71
N ARG A 129 -20.91 -12.55 -11.98
CA ARG A 129 -20.84 -11.30 -12.79
C ARG A 129 -22.14 -10.86 -13.50
N GLY A 130 -23.27 -11.54 -13.29
CA GLY A 130 -24.54 -11.22 -13.95
C GLY A 130 -25.10 -9.82 -13.67
N ARG A 131 -26.11 -9.42 -14.46
CA ARG A 131 -26.72 -8.07 -14.44
C ARG A 131 -27.43 -7.71 -13.13
N ASN A 132 -27.89 -8.68 -12.34
CA ASN A 132 -28.76 -8.43 -11.17
C ASN A 132 -28.12 -8.96 -9.88
N GLY A 133 -27.44 -8.10 -9.13
CA GLY A 133 -26.98 -8.43 -7.77
C GLY A 133 -25.89 -9.50 -7.71
N ALA A 134 -25.12 -9.67 -8.79
CA ALA A 134 -24.01 -10.60 -8.81
C ALA A 134 -22.88 -10.16 -7.87
N LEU A 135 -22.18 -11.14 -7.31
CA LEU A 135 -21.27 -10.99 -6.19
C LEU A 135 -20.12 -10.00 -6.49
N LEU A 136 -19.41 -10.16 -7.61
CA LEU A 136 -18.30 -9.26 -7.94
C LEU A 136 -18.77 -7.83 -8.24
N ASN A 137 -19.91 -7.68 -8.92
CA ASN A 137 -20.47 -6.37 -9.23
C ASN A 137 -20.89 -5.63 -7.96
N TRP A 138 -21.51 -6.36 -7.02
CA TRP A 138 -21.87 -5.84 -5.71
C TRP A 138 -20.64 -5.48 -4.88
N ALA A 139 -19.68 -6.40 -4.75
CA ALA A 139 -18.45 -6.18 -3.97
C ALA A 139 -17.59 -5.03 -4.50
N HIS A 140 -17.70 -4.69 -5.80
CA HIS A 140 -17.01 -3.56 -6.40
C HIS A 140 -17.58 -2.18 -6.00
N THR A 141 -18.84 -2.13 -5.53
CA THR A 141 -19.53 -0.86 -5.22
C THR A 141 -19.99 -0.74 -3.76
N ASN A 142 -20.04 -1.86 -3.04
CA ASN A 142 -20.51 -1.94 -1.66
C ASN A 142 -19.41 -2.42 -0.73
N CYS A 143 -19.41 -1.92 0.51
CA CYS A 143 -18.56 -2.42 1.56
C CYS A 143 -18.89 -3.88 1.86
N ILE A 144 -17.90 -4.76 1.76
CA ILE A 144 -18.07 -6.21 1.97
C ILE A 144 -18.64 -6.58 3.34
N PHE A 145 -18.43 -5.73 4.37
CA PHE A 145 -18.84 -6.03 5.75
C PHE A 145 -20.19 -5.45 6.18
N CYS A 146 -20.60 -4.31 5.61
CA CYS A 146 -21.83 -3.63 6.04
C CYS A 146 -22.81 -3.31 4.90
N GLY A 147 -22.45 -3.62 3.66
CA GLY A 147 -23.27 -3.39 2.48
C GLY A 147 -23.46 -1.93 2.08
N LYS A 148 -22.97 -0.95 2.85
CA LYS A 148 -23.03 0.47 2.46
C LYS A 148 -22.17 0.72 1.22
N LYS A 149 -22.62 1.60 0.31
CA LYS A 149 -21.83 1.99 -0.87
C LYS A 149 -20.47 2.54 -0.43
N SER A 150 -19.39 2.06 -1.03
CA SER A 150 -18.03 2.53 -0.77
C SER A 150 -17.19 2.49 -2.04
N ARG A 151 -16.46 3.57 -2.30
CA ARG A 151 -15.40 3.60 -3.33
C ARG A 151 -14.03 3.27 -2.76
N ARG A 152 -13.87 3.30 -1.43
CA ARG A 152 -12.62 2.99 -0.76
C ARG A 152 -12.38 1.47 -0.75
N ALA A 153 -11.16 1.05 -1.06
CA ALA A 153 -10.71 -0.32 -0.85
C ALA A 153 -10.36 -0.57 0.63
N ALA A 154 -10.53 -1.80 1.12
CA ALA A 154 -9.93 -2.18 2.41
C ALA A 154 -8.42 -2.07 2.31
N ILE A 155 -7.76 -1.61 3.39
CA ILE A 155 -6.31 -1.39 3.35
C ILE A 155 -5.60 -2.74 3.30
N MET A 156 -5.95 -3.65 4.20
CA MET A 156 -5.30 -4.95 4.31
C MET A 156 -5.81 -5.97 3.28
N MET A 157 -6.93 -5.71 2.60
CA MET A 157 -7.57 -6.64 1.64
C MET A 157 -8.15 -5.86 0.45
N ASN A 158 -7.29 -5.23 -0.34
CA ASN A 158 -7.71 -4.18 -1.27
C ASN A 158 -8.42 -4.65 -2.56
N GLY A 159 -8.65 -5.94 -2.69
CA GLY A 159 -9.62 -6.53 -3.62
C GLY A 159 -11.06 -6.20 -3.25
N PHE A 160 -11.35 -5.93 -1.97
CA PHE A 160 -12.68 -5.54 -1.51
C PHE A 160 -12.84 -4.04 -1.35
N ARG A 161 -14.05 -3.55 -1.63
CA ARG A 161 -14.48 -2.25 -1.13
C ARG A 161 -14.82 -2.36 0.36
N CYS A 162 -14.40 -1.36 1.11
CA CYS A 162 -14.67 -1.27 2.54
C CYS A 162 -14.83 0.18 2.97
N CYS A 163 -15.74 0.46 3.90
CA CYS A 163 -15.85 1.78 4.50
C CYS A 163 -14.80 1.95 5.61
N ALA A 164 -14.46 3.18 5.95
CA ALA A 164 -13.45 3.48 6.97
C ALA A 164 -13.76 2.83 8.34
N HIS A 165 -15.03 2.82 8.72
CA HIS A 165 -15.49 2.25 9.99
C HIS A 165 -15.26 0.74 10.05
N CYS A 166 -15.71 0.00 9.02
CA CYS A 166 -15.50 -1.45 8.96
C CYS A 166 -14.02 -1.79 8.82
N ASP A 167 -13.25 -1.03 8.05
CA ASP A 167 -11.80 -1.25 7.91
C ASP A 167 -11.08 -1.11 9.27
N LYS A 168 -11.45 -0.11 10.09
CA LYS A 168 -10.94 0.03 11.47
C LYS A 168 -11.41 -1.11 12.38
N LYS A 169 -12.66 -1.57 12.24
CA LYS A 169 -13.20 -2.67 13.05
C LYS A 169 -12.55 -4.01 12.74
N GLN A 170 -12.31 -4.29 11.47
CA GLN A 170 -11.78 -5.59 11.00
C GLN A 170 -10.26 -5.69 11.18
N TRP A 171 -9.55 -4.56 11.01
CA TRP A 171 -8.11 -4.48 11.24
C TRP A 171 -7.82 -3.36 12.25
N PRO A 172 -8.08 -3.59 13.55
CA PRO A 172 -7.85 -2.59 14.59
C PRO A 172 -6.36 -2.38 14.89
N GLU A 173 -5.54 -3.41 14.68
CA GLU A 173 -4.11 -3.39 14.99
C GLU A 173 -3.22 -3.03 13.80
N LYS A 174 -3.77 -2.38 12.77
CA LYS A 174 -2.92 -1.88 11.68
C LYS A 174 -2.18 -0.63 12.10
N VAL A 175 -0.89 -0.55 11.78
CA VAL A 175 -0.01 0.59 12.06
C VAL A 175 0.64 1.09 10.78
N THR A 176 1.01 2.37 10.74
CA THR A 176 1.69 2.95 9.58
C THR A 176 3.14 2.49 9.48
N MET A 177 3.76 2.63 8.31
CA MET A 177 5.19 2.36 8.13
C MET A 177 6.07 3.16 9.10
N SER A 178 5.75 4.43 9.36
CA SER A 178 6.52 5.24 10.31
C SER A 178 6.41 4.68 11.73
N GLN A 179 5.21 4.30 12.16
CA GLN A 179 5.00 3.61 13.45
C GLN A 179 5.74 2.28 13.49
N ALA A 180 5.73 1.49 12.41
CA ALA A 180 6.47 0.24 12.34
C ALA A 180 7.99 0.46 12.53
N VAL A 181 8.54 1.50 11.89
CA VAL A 181 9.96 1.86 12.03
C VAL A 181 10.28 2.35 13.44
N ASP A 182 9.40 3.12 14.06
CA ASP A 182 9.64 3.68 15.39
C ASP A 182 9.43 2.65 16.49
N ASP A 183 8.27 2.00 16.51
CA ASP A 183 7.83 1.09 17.58
C ASP A 183 8.58 -0.27 17.55
N TYR A 184 9.03 -0.73 16.38
CA TYR A 184 9.64 -2.06 16.23
C TYR A 184 11.11 -2.04 15.80
N GLY A 185 11.70 -0.86 15.55
CA GLY A 185 13.10 -0.77 15.11
C GLY A 185 13.37 -1.27 13.69
N LEU A 186 12.34 -1.69 12.97
CA LEU A 186 12.45 -2.23 11.62
C LEU A 186 12.78 -1.14 10.60
N SER A 187 13.68 -1.44 9.67
CA SER A 187 13.99 -0.57 8.55
C SER A 187 12.99 -0.74 7.40
N LYS A 188 12.87 0.26 6.52
CA LYS A 188 12.00 0.16 5.33
C LYS A 188 12.36 -1.02 4.43
N LYS A 189 13.66 -1.36 4.32
CA LYS A 189 14.17 -2.52 3.56
C LYS A 189 13.69 -3.85 4.13
N GLN A 190 13.60 -3.96 5.45
CA GLN A 190 13.08 -5.14 6.12
C GLN A 190 11.55 -5.24 5.98
N LEU A 191 10.85 -4.10 6.03
CA LEU A 191 9.38 -4.05 5.89
C LEU A 191 8.90 -4.32 4.46
N LEU A 192 9.62 -3.80 3.45
CA LEU A 192 9.27 -3.85 2.03
C LEU A 192 10.47 -4.25 1.17
N PRO A 193 10.99 -5.48 1.33
CA PRO A 193 12.21 -5.93 0.66
C PRO A 193 12.15 -5.83 -0.86
N ASP A 194 10.99 -6.15 -1.46
CA ASP A 194 10.84 -6.15 -2.93
C ASP A 194 10.88 -4.75 -3.55
N ARG A 195 10.66 -3.70 -2.75
CA ARG A 195 10.58 -2.31 -3.21
C ARG A 195 11.85 -1.53 -2.86
N GLU A 196 12.41 -1.80 -1.70
CA GLU A 196 13.45 -0.95 -1.10
C GLU A 196 14.84 -1.63 -1.10
N ALA A 197 14.90 -2.93 -1.34
CA ALA A 197 16.14 -3.71 -1.35
C ALA A 197 16.37 -4.36 -2.72
N SER A 198 17.65 -4.49 -3.08
CA SER A 198 18.09 -5.26 -4.24
C SER A 198 17.86 -6.76 -4.02
N HIS A 199 17.75 -7.53 -5.10
CA HIS A 199 17.62 -8.99 -5.02
C HIS A 199 18.74 -9.65 -4.19
N THR A 200 19.96 -9.12 -4.29
CA THR A 200 21.11 -9.59 -3.50
C THR A 200 20.94 -9.29 -2.01
N GLU A 201 20.49 -8.09 -1.64
CA GLU A 201 20.20 -7.75 -0.23
C GLU A 201 19.07 -8.61 0.34
N VAL A 202 18.02 -8.89 -0.44
CA VAL A 202 16.93 -9.78 -0.01
C VAL A 202 17.41 -11.21 0.20
N ALA A 203 18.30 -11.70 -0.67
CA ALA A 203 18.91 -13.02 -0.50
C ALA A 203 19.76 -13.06 0.78
N SER A 204 20.63 -12.07 0.99
CA SER A 204 21.46 -11.98 2.20
C SER A 204 20.61 -11.89 3.48
N MET A 205 19.52 -11.12 3.49
CA MET A 205 18.62 -11.08 4.66
C MET A 205 17.99 -12.44 4.97
N ARG A 206 17.65 -13.24 3.95
CA ARG A 206 17.09 -14.58 4.14
C ARG A 206 18.12 -15.59 4.65
N GLU A 207 19.39 -15.40 4.27
CA GLU A 207 20.50 -16.21 4.76
C GLU A 207 20.87 -15.84 6.20
N GLU A 208 20.92 -14.54 6.51
CA GLU A 208 21.25 -14.02 7.85
C GLU A 208 20.15 -14.31 8.88
N PHE A 209 18.88 -14.24 8.46
CA PHE A 209 17.73 -14.44 9.33
C PHE A 209 16.85 -15.59 8.81
N PRO A 210 17.16 -16.85 9.20
CA PRO A 210 16.31 -18.00 8.87
C PRO A 210 14.89 -17.78 9.39
N GLY A 211 13.90 -17.81 8.48
CA GLY A 211 12.51 -17.46 8.79
C GLY A 211 12.13 -16.01 8.51
N PHE A 212 12.99 -15.25 7.83
CA PHE A 212 12.61 -13.96 7.26
C PHE A 212 11.52 -14.14 6.18
N GLU A 213 10.28 -13.90 6.59
CA GLU A 213 9.11 -13.98 5.74
C GLU A 213 8.61 -12.59 5.34
N ARG A 214 7.97 -12.51 4.17
CA ARG A 214 7.27 -11.29 3.76
C ARG A 214 6.08 -11.06 4.67
N ILE A 215 6.01 -9.87 5.26
CA ILE A 215 4.88 -9.47 6.10
C ILE A 215 3.69 -9.00 5.27
N TRP A 216 2.50 -9.20 5.80
CA TRP A 216 1.29 -8.70 5.17
C TRP A 216 1.20 -7.18 5.32
N TYR A 217 1.03 -6.47 4.20
CA TYR A 217 0.89 -5.02 4.22
C TYR A 217 -0.17 -4.54 3.22
N GLY A 218 -0.67 -3.33 3.44
CA GLY A 218 -1.65 -2.68 2.59
C GLY A 218 -1.26 -1.23 2.30
N THR A 219 -1.66 -0.71 1.14
CA THR A 219 -1.36 0.67 0.76
C THR A 219 -2.64 1.42 0.44
N TYR A 220 -2.66 2.72 0.76
CA TYR A 220 -3.73 3.62 0.40
C TYR A 220 -3.19 5.05 0.21
N ILE A 221 -3.97 5.89 -0.48
CA ILE A 221 -3.66 7.31 -0.67
C ILE A 221 -4.45 8.12 0.36
N SER A 222 -3.76 8.95 1.14
CA SER A 222 -4.34 9.90 2.07
C SER A 222 -3.79 11.28 1.78
N SER A 223 -4.64 12.24 1.42
CA SER A 223 -4.21 13.61 1.10
C SER A 223 -3.07 13.65 0.06
N ASN A 224 -3.18 12.85 -1.01
CA ASN A 224 -2.14 12.64 -2.04
C ASN A 224 -0.82 12.03 -1.54
N VAL A 225 -0.74 11.62 -0.28
CA VAL A 225 0.41 10.91 0.29
C VAL A 225 0.11 9.42 0.32
N GLN A 226 1.01 8.64 -0.26
CA GLN A 226 0.96 7.19 -0.22
C GLN A 226 1.31 6.72 1.19
N THR A 227 0.42 5.94 1.78
CA THR A 227 0.59 5.41 3.13
C THR A 227 0.56 3.89 3.09
N THR A 228 1.60 3.27 3.63
CA THR A 228 1.68 1.82 3.83
C THR A 228 1.32 1.49 5.27
N MET A 229 0.52 0.46 5.47
CA MET A 229 0.15 -0.06 6.78
C MET A 229 0.45 -1.56 6.89
N PHE A 230 0.74 -1.99 8.12
CA PHE A 230 1.12 -3.35 8.48
C PHE A 230 0.31 -3.81 9.69
N MET A 231 0.17 -5.11 9.90
CA MET A 231 -0.42 -5.66 11.12
C MET A 231 0.64 -5.72 12.23
N LYS A 232 0.30 -5.28 13.45
CA LYS A 232 1.21 -5.34 14.61
C LYS A 232 1.78 -6.73 14.86
N ASP A 233 0.96 -7.78 14.74
CA ASP A 233 1.41 -9.15 14.97
C ASP A 233 2.48 -9.60 13.98
N ASP A 234 2.37 -9.19 12.71
CA ASP A 234 3.37 -9.52 11.69
C ASP A 234 4.68 -8.76 11.95
N LEU A 235 4.59 -7.51 12.39
CA LEU A 235 5.75 -6.70 12.79
C LEU A 235 6.45 -7.30 14.02
N ARG A 236 5.69 -7.77 15.02
CA ARG A 236 6.25 -8.45 16.20
C ARG A 236 7.02 -9.70 15.80
N ARG A 237 6.43 -10.55 14.96
CA ARG A 237 7.10 -11.78 14.48
C ARG A 237 8.36 -11.44 13.70
N LEU A 238 8.28 -10.48 12.77
CA LEU A 238 9.44 -10.07 11.98
C LEU A 238 10.56 -9.47 12.85
N ALA A 239 10.22 -8.60 13.80
CA ALA A 239 11.18 -8.02 14.72
C ALA A 239 11.83 -9.07 15.62
N ALA A 240 11.07 -10.04 16.12
CA ALA A 240 11.59 -11.15 16.91
C ALA A 240 12.54 -12.04 16.08
N THR A 241 12.23 -12.29 14.81
CA THR A 241 13.12 -13.04 13.91
C THR A 241 14.46 -12.32 13.67
N ILE A 242 14.44 -10.98 13.52
CA ILE A 242 15.64 -10.21 13.17
C ILE A 242 16.48 -9.88 14.40
N PHE A 243 15.85 -9.46 15.50
CA PHE A 243 16.53 -8.93 16.68
C PHE A 243 16.60 -9.92 17.84
N GLY A 244 15.77 -10.97 17.85
CA GLY A 244 15.57 -11.84 19.01
C GLY A 244 14.84 -11.07 20.12
N ASP A 245 15.62 -10.44 21.01
CA ASP A 245 15.10 -9.58 22.08
C ASP A 245 14.81 -8.17 21.54
N VAL A 246 13.55 -7.95 21.16
CA VAL A 246 13.06 -6.70 20.59
C VAL A 246 13.19 -5.55 21.59
N ASP A 247 12.90 -5.78 22.87
CA ASP A 247 12.93 -4.73 23.89
C ASP A 247 14.35 -4.25 24.16
N ALA A 248 15.31 -5.18 24.26
CA ALA A 248 16.73 -4.83 24.38
C ALA A 248 17.24 -4.06 23.15
N HIS A 249 16.79 -4.44 21.95
CA HIS A 249 17.14 -3.71 20.72
C HIS A 249 16.62 -2.26 20.73
N LEU A 250 15.34 -2.09 21.10
CA LEU A 250 14.72 -0.77 21.17
C LEU A 250 15.38 0.13 22.24
N ALA A 251 15.75 -0.43 23.39
CA ALA A 251 16.47 0.30 24.44
C ALA A 251 17.83 0.83 23.93
N LYS A 252 18.63 -0.03 23.30
CA LYS A 252 19.92 0.36 22.69
C LYS A 252 19.75 1.45 21.62
N ARG A 253 18.71 1.32 20.79
CA ARG A 253 18.40 2.31 19.75
C ARG A 253 18.05 3.66 20.34
N GLU A 254 17.29 3.69 21.44
CA GLU A 254 16.91 4.93 22.12
C GLU A 254 18.10 5.61 22.81
N GLU A 255 18.99 4.83 23.45
CA GLU A 255 20.25 5.34 23.99
C GLU A 255 21.13 5.96 22.90
N HIS A 256 21.25 5.28 21.75
CA HIS A 256 22.00 5.79 20.62
C HIS A 256 21.38 7.10 20.06
N LYS A 257 20.05 7.18 19.95
CA LYS A 257 19.35 8.42 19.55
C LYS A 257 19.64 9.57 20.51
N LYS A 258 19.64 9.34 21.82
CA LYS A 258 19.98 10.34 22.84
C LYS A 258 21.41 10.84 22.69
N LEU A 259 22.37 9.92 22.50
CA LEU A 259 23.78 10.26 22.30
C LEU A 259 24.01 11.09 21.02
N LEU A 260 23.35 10.74 19.91
CA LEU A 260 23.41 11.52 18.68
C LEU A 260 22.81 12.92 18.84
N LYS A 261 21.70 13.03 19.59
CA LYS A 261 21.07 14.32 19.88
C LYS A 261 22.00 15.23 20.69
N GLN A 262 22.62 14.69 21.75
CA GLN A 262 23.60 15.42 22.56
C GLN A 262 24.78 15.93 21.71
N ARG A 263 25.38 15.05 20.89
CA ARG A 263 26.47 15.44 19.98
C ARG A 263 26.06 16.53 18.98
N LYS A 264 24.82 16.49 18.47
CA LYS A 264 24.31 17.51 17.55
C LYS A 264 24.11 18.85 18.26
N GLU A 265 23.65 18.84 19.50
CA GLU A 265 23.51 20.04 20.33
C GLU A 265 24.86 20.64 20.71
N GLU A 266 25.85 19.82 21.07
CA GLU A 266 27.23 20.23 21.32
C GLU A 266 27.84 20.89 20.07
N ARG A 267 27.74 20.25 18.90
CA ARG A 267 28.20 20.83 17.62
C ARG A 267 27.49 22.14 17.29
N LYS A 268 26.20 22.27 17.60
CA LYS A 268 25.44 23.50 17.38
C LYS A 268 25.93 24.62 18.31
N LYS A 269 26.23 24.30 19.58
CA LYS A 269 26.81 25.25 20.54
C LYS A 269 28.21 25.70 20.11
N GLU A 270 29.10 24.76 19.78
CA GLU A 270 30.45 25.08 19.31
C GLU A 270 30.44 25.95 18.04
N LYS A 271 29.54 25.65 17.09
CA LYS A 271 29.37 26.48 15.88
C LYS A 271 28.84 27.88 16.21
N ALA A 272 27.92 28.01 17.17
CA ALA A 272 27.42 29.31 17.61
C ALA A 272 28.50 30.14 18.33
N GLU A 273 29.30 29.52 19.18
CA GLU A 273 30.43 30.15 19.87
C GLU A 273 31.51 30.62 18.88
N LYS A 274 31.91 29.77 17.93
CA LYS A 274 32.84 30.16 16.86
C LYS A 274 32.31 31.31 16.01
N ALA A 275 31.01 31.31 15.69
CA ALA A 275 30.37 32.40 14.94
C ALA A 275 30.31 33.70 15.76
N ALA A 276 30.07 33.63 17.07
CA ALA A 276 30.09 34.79 17.96
C ALA A 276 31.51 35.39 18.07
N ALA A 277 32.52 34.55 18.29
CA ALA A 277 33.93 34.97 18.35
C ALA A 277 34.39 35.61 17.02
N ALA A 278 33.99 35.05 15.87
CA ALA A 278 34.28 35.65 14.56
C ALA A 278 33.62 37.02 14.38
N ARG A 279 32.38 37.20 14.85
CA ARG A 279 31.71 38.51 14.84
C ARG A 279 32.42 39.53 15.72
N GLU A 280 32.80 39.13 16.93
CA GLU A 280 33.54 39.98 17.86
C GLU A 280 34.91 40.40 17.28
N ALA A 281 35.64 39.45 16.69
CA ALA A 281 36.91 39.74 16.01
C ALA A 281 36.72 40.73 14.84
N HIS A 282 35.65 40.59 14.06
CA HIS A 282 35.32 41.50 12.96
C HIS A 282 34.98 42.91 13.47
N ILE A 283 34.19 43.03 14.54
CA ILE A 283 33.88 44.31 15.19
C ILE A 283 35.17 44.98 15.69
N LYS A 284 36.05 44.22 16.34
CA LYS A 284 37.34 44.72 16.83
C LYS A 284 38.26 45.20 15.70
N ALA A 285 38.30 44.46 14.59
CA ALA A 285 39.05 44.84 13.39
C ALA A 285 38.52 46.16 12.79
N LEU A 286 37.20 46.30 12.66
CA LEU A 286 36.57 47.55 12.21
C LEU A 286 36.88 48.73 13.13
N ALA A 287 36.80 48.54 14.45
CA ALA A 287 37.12 49.59 15.42
C ALA A 287 38.60 50.04 15.32
N SER A 288 39.53 49.08 15.16
CA SER A 288 40.94 49.42 14.94
C SER A 288 41.17 50.18 13.63
N ALA A 289 40.49 49.79 12.54
CA ALA A 289 40.61 50.46 11.25
C ALA A 289 40.09 51.91 11.30
N ILE A 290 38.97 52.16 12.00
CA ILE A 290 38.44 53.52 12.21
C ILE A 290 39.44 54.37 13.01
N THR A 291 40.01 53.82 14.07
CA THR A 291 40.97 54.53 14.93
C THR A 291 42.25 54.89 14.15
N GLN A 292 42.77 53.97 13.33
CA GLN A 292 43.93 54.22 12.47
C GLN A 292 43.66 55.33 11.43
N LYS A 293 42.46 55.38 10.89
CA LYS A 293 42.04 56.39 9.90
C LYS A 293 41.87 57.80 10.51
N GLN A 294 41.53 57.90 11.80
CA GLN A 294 41.47 59.17 12.53
C GLN A 294 42.85 59.74 12.88
N ILE A 295 43.85 58.88 13.12
CA ILE A 295 45.23 59.32 13.44
C ILE A 295 45.96 59.83 12.19
N SER A 296 45.56 59.42 10.98
CA SER A 296 46.20 59.84 9.73
C SER A 296 45.54 61.05 9.04
N MET A 297 44.60 61.74 9.69
CA MET A 297 44.02 62.97 9.13
C MET A 297 44.85 64.19 9.57
N PRO A 298 45.44 64.96 8.64
CA PRO A 298 46.08 66.24 8.97
C PRO A 298 45.02 67.26 9.44
N PRO A 299 45.40 68.24 10.29
CA PRO A 299 44.47 69.23 10.80
C PRO A 299 43.91 70.08 9.66
N ARG A 300 42.59 70.03 9.47
CA ARG A 300 41.89 70.92 8.54
C ARG A 300 41.82 72.32 9.17
N ALA A 301 42.41 73.28 8.47
CA ALA A 301 42.28 74.70 8.76
C ALA A 301 40.82 75.15 8.69
N HIS A 302 40.46 76.07 9.58
CA HIS A 302 39.19 76.79 9.61
C HIS A 302 38.87 77.43 8.26
N GLY A 303 37.65 77.22 7.78
CA GLY A 303 37.06 77.90 6.62
C GLY A 303 35.54 77.83 6.72
N ASP A 304 34.91 78.99 6.65
CA ASP A 304 33.51 79.28 6.95
C ASP A 304 32.46 78.60 6.06
N THR A 305 31.28 78.43 6.68
CA THR A 305 29.90 78.46 6.12
C THR A 305 29.55 77.62 4.89
N ALA A 306 28.63 76.67 5.07
CA ALA A 306 27.35 76.63 4.34
C ALA A 306 26.43 75.55 4.95
N THR A 307 25.26 75.99 5.41
CA THR A 307 24.11 75.14 5.72
C THR A 307 23.49 74.62 4.42
N GLU A 308 23.49 73.31 4.21
CA GLU A 308 22.55 72.65 3.30
C GLU A 308 21.83 71.54 4.05
N ALA A 309 20.51 71.71 4.15
CA ALA A 309 19.59 70.72 4.66
C ALA A 309 19.48 69.58 3.65
N ILE A 310 19.75 68.35 4.10
CA ILE A 310 19.43 67.13 3.34
C ILE A 310 18.30 66.44 4.07
N GLU A 311 17.13 66.46 3.42
CA GLU A 311 15.91 65.75 3.81
C GLU A 311 16.18 64.24 3.92
N ILE A 312 15.78 63.67 5.06
CA ILE A 312 15.69 62.23 5.26
C ILE A 312 14.31 61.82 4.74
N SER A 313 14.27 61.22 3.56
CA SER A 313 13.10 60.52 3.04
C SER A 313 13.05 59.13 3.67
N ASP A 314 12.03 58.91 4.51
CA ASP A 314 11.58 57.58 4.93
C ASP A 314 10.72 56.97 3.83
N GLU A 315 11.29 56.05 3.04
CA GLU A 315 10.50 55.21 2.15
C GLU A 315 10.86 53.74 2.34
N ALA A 316 9.95 53.07 3.04
CA ALA A 316 9.90 51.62 3.18
C ALA A 316 9.69 50.96 1.82
N THR A 317 10.42 49.88 1.54
CA THR A 317 9.90 48.87 0.61
C THR A 317 10.41 47.49 0.97
N ALA A 318 9.44 46.61 1.22
CA ALA A 318 9.60 45.19 1.40
C ALA A 318 10.11 44.51 0.11
N GLY A 319 11.11 43.64 0.24
CA GLY A 319 11.44 42.60 -0.74
C GLY A 319 11.47 41.28 0.02
N ALA A 320 10.42 40.46 -0.08
CA ALA A 320 10.23 39.45 -1.12
C ALA A 320 11.15 38.23 -0.90
N ASP A 321 10.56 37.22 -0.28
CA ASP A 321 11.04 35.84 -0.21
C ASP A 321 11.31 35.29 -1.62
N GLU A 322 12.54 34.84 -1.86
CA GLU A 322 12.83 33.88 -2.93
C GLU A 322 12.81 32.45 -2.35
N PRO A 323 12.19 31.49 -3.03
CA PRO A 323 12.16 30.10 -2.58
C PRO A 323 13.49 29.41 -2.84
N ILE A 324 14.00 28.75 -1.80
CA ILE A 324 15.12 27.82 -1.87
C ILE A 324 14.69 26.61 -2.70
N VAL A 325 15.24 26.49 -3.91
CA VAL A 325 15.27 25.26 -4.69
C VAL A 325 16.36 24.37 -4.09
N ILE A 326 15.97 23.19 -3.62
CA ILE A 326 16.88 22.12 -3.19
C ILE A 326 16.91 21.11 -4.34
N ASP A 327 18.07 20.96 -4.98
CA ASP A 327 18.44 19.81 -5.82
C ASP A 327 18.73 18.58 -4.95
#